data_AF-A0A2J5PJ79-F1
#
_entry.id   AF-A0A2J5PJ79-F1
#
_cell.length_a   1.000
_cell.length_b   1.000
_cell.length_c   1.000
_cell.angle_alpha   90.00
_cell.angle_beta   90.00
_cell.angle_gamma   90.00
#
_symmetry.space_group_name_H-M   'P 1'
#
loop_
_entity.id
_entity.type
_entity.pdbx_description
1 polymer ?
#
loop_
_entity_poly.entity_id
_entity_poly.type
_entity_poly.pdbx_seq_one_letter_code
_entity_poly.pdbx_strand_id
1 'polypeptide(L)' 'MAAKDRIQAIKQMVTNDKKVAVSNLSAIFQVTEETIRRDLEKLEDEGFLTRTYGGAVLNTSA' A
#
# COMPACT_ATOMS: atom_id res chain seq x y z
N MET A 1 -9.97 9.60 -7.64
CA MET A 1 -8.49 9.56 -7.76
C MET A 1 -8.11 8.42 -8.69
N ALA A 2 -7.19 8.63 -9.63
CA ALA A 2 -6.72 7.57 -10.53
C ALA A 2 -5.92 6.51 -9.75
N ALA A 3 -6.00 5.25 -10.16
CA ALA A 3 -5.31 4.15 -9.47
C ALA A 3 -3.79 4.32 -9.46
N LYS A 4 -3.19 4.89 -10.53
CA LYS A 4 -1.75 5.14 -10.62
C LYS A 4 -1.25 6.14 -9.57
N ASP A 5 -1.92 7.29 -9.42
CA ASP A 5 -1.57 8.30 -8.41
C ASP A 5 -1.64 7.73 -6.99
N ARG A 6 -2.69 6.96 -6.69
CA ARG A 6 -2.85 6.31 -5.39
C ARG A 6 -1.72 5.33 -5.10
N ILE A 7 -1.36 4.48 -6.08
CA ILE A 7 -0.25 3.53 -5.93
C ILE A 7 1.07 4.25 -5.66
N GLN A 8 1.36 5.35 -6.36
CA GLN A 8 2.56 6.16 -6.12
C GLN A 8 2.56 6.78 -4.72
N ALA A 9 1.43 7.31 -4.28
CA ALA A 9 1.30 7.84 -2.92
C ALA A 9 1.49 6.75 -1.86
N ILE A 10 0.89 5.56 -2.05
CA ILE A 10 1.10 4.40 -1.17
C ILE A 10 2.58 4.02 -1.13
N LYS A 11 3.28 3.96 -2.28
CA LYS A 11 4.72 3.70 -2.31
C LYS A 11 5.48 4.68 -1.42
N GLN A 12 5.21 5.98 -1.53
CA GLN A 12 5.86 6.99 -0.69
C GLN A 12 5.54 6.84 0.80
N MET A 13 4.27 6.59 1.14
CA MET A 13 3.89 6.36 2.54
C MET A 13 4.58 5.13 3.12
N VAL A 14 4.60 4.02 2.39
CA VAL A 14 5.29 2.80 2.79
C VAL A 14 6.79 3.02 2.95
N THR A 15 7.42 3.80 2.08
CA THR A 15 8.84 4.15 2.19
C THR A 15 9.13 4.99 3.43
N ASN A 16 8.28 5.97 3.76
CA ASN A 16 8.49 6.87 4.89
C ASN A 16 8.17 6.20 6.24
N ASP A 17 7.00 5.54 6.35
CA ASP A 17 6.52 4.93 7.59
C ASP A 17 7.05 3.50 7.82
N LYS A 18 7.66 2.88 6.79
CA LYS A 18 8.09 1.45 6.72
C LYS A 18 6.97 0.43 6.85
N LYS A 19 5.80 0.84 7.34
CA LYS A 19 4.60 0.04 7.52
C LYS A 19 3.36 0.90 7.27
N VAL A 20 2.33 0.29 6.71
CA VAL A 20 1.02 0.93 6.48
C VAL A 20 -0.08 -0.07 6.82
N ALA A 21 -1.20 0.45 7.31
CA ALA A 21 -2.41 -0.34 7.56
C ALA A 21 -3.42 -0.11 6.44
N VAL A 22 -4.10 -1.19 6.01
CA VAL A 22 -5.12 -1.12 4.96
C VAL A 22 -6.22 -0.12 5.34
N SER A 23 -6.68 -0.18 6.59
CA SER A 23 -7.74 0.70 7.11
C SER A 23 -7.32 2.16 7.19
N ASN A 24 -6.02 2.44 7.37
CA ASN A 24 -5.50 3.81 7.35
C ASN A 24 -5.47 4.36 5.91
N LEU A 25 -4.92 3.59 4.98
CA LEU A 25 -4.89 3.96 3.57
C LEU A 25 -6.31 4.12 2.99
N SER A 26 -7.24 3.25 3.38
CA SER A 26 -8.64 3.35 2.92
C SER A 26 -9.29 4.65 3.39
N ALA A 27 -9.02 5.07 4.63
CA ALA A 27 -9.50 6.33 5.18
C ALA A 27 -8.86 7.56 4.49
N ILE A 28 -7.53 7.53 4.28
CA ILE A 28 -6.77 8.62 3.64
C ILE A 28 -7.21 8.83 2.19
N PHE A 29 -7.28 7.74 1.43
CA PHE A 29 -7.63 7.79 0.01
C PHE A 29 -9.14 7.76 -0.26
N GLN A 30 -9.96 7.66 0.81
CA GLN A 30 -11.42 7.55 0.75
C GLN A 30 -11.89 6.44 -0.22
N VAL A 31 -11.25 5.27 -0.12
CA VAL A 31 -11.59 4.08 -0.93
C VAL A 31 -11.89 2.90 -0.01
N THR A 32 -12.42 1.82 -0.58
CA THR A 32 -12.65 0.60 0.18
C THR A 32 -11.34 -0.10 0.52
N GLU A 33 -11.33 -0.86 1.62
CA GLU A 33 -10.20 -1.72 1.98
C GLU A 33 -9.85 -2.72 0.87
N GLU A 34 -10.86 -3.22 0.14
CA GLU A 34 -10.64 -4.09 -1.02
C GLU A 34 -9.84 -3.41 -2.14
N THR A 35 -10.08 -2.11 -2.37
CA THR A 35 -9.32 -1.32 -3.35
C THR A 35 -7.86 -1.23 -2.93
N ILE A 36 -7.61 -0.89 -1.66
CA ILE A 36 -6.25 -0.84 -1.12
C ILE A 36 -5.58 -2.22 -1.17
N ARG A 37 -6.29 -3.30 -0.84
CA ARG A 37 -5.73 -4.67 -0.94
C ARG A 37 -5.29 -5.00 -2.36
N ARG A 38 -6.07 -4.63 -3.38
CA ARG A 38 -5.69 -4.81 -4.80
C ARG A 38 -4.48 -3.97 -5.19
N ASP A 39 -4.35 -2.77 -4.65
CA ASP A 39 -3.17 -1.93 -4.92
C ASP A 39 -1.92 -2.48 -4.24
N LEU A 40 -2.02 -2.89 -2.97
CA LEU A 40 -0.95 -3.53 -2.22
C LEU A 40 -0.52 -4.85 -2.86
N GLU A 41 -1.46 -5.62 -3.41
CA GLU A 41 -1.16 -6.86 -4.14
C GLU A 41 -0.30 -6.60 -5.37
N LYS A 42 -0.60 -5.56 -6.15
CA LYS A 42 0.25 -5.16 -7.28
C LYS A 42 1.66 -4.77 -6.83
N LEU A 43 1.75 -4.05 -5.72
CA LEU A 43 3.03 -3.61 -5.16
C LEU A 43 3.85 -4.77 -4.60
N GLU A 44 3.18 -5.80 -4.07
CA GLU A 44 3.80 -7.04 -3.64
C GLU A 44 4.30 -7.88 -4.83
N ASP A 45 3.50 -7.97 -5.91
CA ASP A 45 3.89 -8.64 -7.15
C ASP A 45 5.12 -7.97 -7.80
N GLU A 46 5.22 -6.63 -7.71
CA GLU A 46 6.41 -5.86 -8.09
C GLU A 46 7.61 -6.03 -7.11
N GLY A 47 7.42 -6.71 -5.98
CA GLY A 47 8.45 -6.90 -4.95
C GLY A 47 8.74 -5.67 -4.09
N PHE A 48 7.94 -4.61 -4.19
CA PHE A 48 8.16 -3.33 -3.49
C PHE A 48 7.78 -3.38 -2.00
N LEU A 49 6.74 -4.14 -1.66
CA LEU A 49 6.28 -4.31 -0.28
C LEU A 49 5.81 -5.73 -0.02
N THR A 50 5.62 -6.09 1.25
CA THR A 50 5.05 -7.37 1.66
C THR A 50 3.77 -7.11 2.42
N ARG A 51 2.68 -7.77 2.04
CA ARG A 51 1.40 -7.69 2.76
C ARG A 51 1.53 -8.40 4.10
N THR A 52 0.91 -7.83 5.12
CA THR A 52 0.82 -8.41 6.47
C THR A 52 -0.64 -8.51 6.89
N TYR A 53 -0.91 -9.12 8.05
CA TYR A 53 -2.27 -9.32 8.56
C TYR A 53 -2.93 -7.96 8.90
N GLY A 54 -3.55 -7.32 7.90
CA GLY A 54 -4.20 -6.01 8.01
C GLY A 54 -3.42 -4.82 7.42
N GLY A 55 -2.29 -5.06 6.75
CA GLY A 55 -1.42 -3.99 6.29
C GLY A 55 -0.44 -4.41 5.21
N ALA A 56 0.59 -3.59 5.05
CA ALA A 56 1.76 -3.88 4.26
C ALA A 56 3.00 -3.26 4.92
N VAL A 57 4.16 -3.88 4.73
CA VAL A 57 5.45 -3.39 5.18
C VAL A 57 6.37 -3.21 3.98
N LEU A 58 7.23 -2.19 4.02
CA LEU A 58 8.21 -1.97 2.96
C LEU A 58 9.11 -3.19 2.84
N ASN A 59 9.21 -3.75 1.64
CA ASN A 59 10.15 -4.82 1.38
C ASN A 59 11.53 -4.16 1.25
N THR A 60 12.31 -4.21 2.33
CA THR A 60 13.66 -3.62 2.37
C THR A 60 14.73 -4.61 1.92
N SER A 61 14.34 -5.74 1.33
CA SER A 61 15.26 -6.69 0.71
C SER A 61 15.74 -6.17 -0.65
N ALA A 62 16.60 -5.15 -0.61
CA ALA A 62 17.46 -4.72 -1.70
C ALA A 62 18.88 -4.53 -1.17
#